data_AF-A0A957PTC0-F1
#
_entry.id   AF-A0A957PTC0-F1
#
_cell.length_a   1.000
_cell.length_b   1.000
_cell.length_c   1.000
_cell.angle_alpha   90.00
_cell.angle_beta   90.00
_cell.angle_gamma   90.00
#
_symmetry.space_group_name_H-M   'P 1'
#
loop_
_entity.id
_entity.type
_entity.pdbx_description
1 polymer ?
#
loop_
_entity_poly.entity_id
_entity_poly.type
_entity_poly.pdbx_seq_one_letter_code
_entity_poly.pdbx_strand_id
1 'polypeptide(L)'
;MKKSIFRIALFLTLALSLIYACAPKPETAVETTDTSLTALYLTIDYADAASIRNQLAYGTLKLDGTEYAITPDQAKILLPLWQAILSLGGDSTTATEEITAVQDQIVSIMTEDQMKAIAEMQITNAGLNSFYAEYGVFLPTPDPSVTKVPGKNSGLSQADKEATKAASSDGTMSTGSGAGKEAKNLLFEKVIEYMAALAGS
;
A
#
# COMPACT_ATOMS: atom_id res chain seq x y z
N MET A 1 -49.42 -18.34 -31.87
CA MET A 1 -48.57 -18.93 -32.94
C MET A 1 -47.67 -17.85 -33.51
N LYS A 2 -46.43 -18.24 -33.86
CA LYS A 2 -45.47 -17.52 -34.71
C LYS A 2 -45.00 -16.14 -34.22
N LYS A 3 -43.82 -16.09 -33.61
CA LYS A 3 -42.49 -16.00 -34.26
C LYS A 3 -42.18 -14.57 -34.70
N SER A 4 -41.14 -14.07 -34.06
CA SER A 4 -40.23 -12.97 -34.41
C SER A 4 -40.00 -12.82 -35.92
N ILE A 5 -39.35 -11.71 -36.27
CA ILE A 5 -38.45 -11.46 -37.42
C ILE A 5 -38.88 -10.14 -38.09
N PHE A 6 -38.04 -9.10 -37.95
CA PHE A 6 -37.49 -8.22 -39.00
C PHE A 6 -37.10 -6.89 -38.31
N ARG A 7 -35.83 -6.65 -37.98
CA ARG A 7 -34.69 -6.31 -38.85
C ARG A 7 -34.81 -4.91 -39.49
N ILE A 8 -33.67 -4.21 -39.48
CA ILE A 8 -33.25 -3.11 -40.38
C ILE A 8 -33.82 -1.75 -39.96
N ALA A 9 -33.09 -0.93 -39.21
CA ALA A 9 -31.98 -0.08 -39.63
C ALA A 9 -32.36 0.99 -40.69
N LEU A 10 -32.09 2.25 -40.32
CA LEU A 10 -31.87 3.43 -41.18
C LEU A 10 -33.11 4.26 -41.58
N PHE A 11 -32.84 5.55 -41.88
CA PHE A 11 -33.71 6.72 -42.19
C PHE A 11 -34.01 7.60 -40.97
N LEU A 12 -33.20 8.61 -40.61
CA LEU A 12 -32.83 9.86 -41.31
C LEU A 12 -34.05 10.66 -41.82
N THR A 13 -34.26 11.83 -41.21
CA THR A 13 -34.97 13.09 -41.63
C THR A 13 -35.87 13.59 -40.49
N LEU A 14 -35.44 14.56 -39.67
CA LEU A 14 -35.39 16.01 -39.85
C LEU A 14 -36.76 16.70 -39.98
N ALA A 15 -37.24 17.26 -38.86
CA ALA A 15 -38.04 18.50 -38.70
C ALA A 15 -38.54 18.54 -37.25
N LEU A 16 -38.75 19.64 -36.53
CA LEU A 16 -38.50 21.07 -36.67
C LEU A 16 -39.04 21.61 -35.34
N SER A 17 -38.20 22.35 -34.59
CA SER A 17 -38.56 23.37 -33.60
C SER A 17 -39.47 22.99 -32.41
N LEU A 18 -38.92 23.10 -31.19
CA LEU A 18 -39.45 24.02 -30.17
C LEU A 18 -38.34 24.36 -29.17
N ILE A 19 -38.04 25.66 -29.13
CA ILE A 19 -37.03 26.31 -28.32
C ILE A 19 -37.61 26.37 -26.91
N TYR A 20 -37.11 25.51 -26.00
CA TYR A 20 -37.29 25.72 -24.57
C TYR A 20 -35.98 26.30 -24.04
N ALA A 21 -36.07 27.54 -23.56
CA ALA A 21 -35.03 28.21 -22.82
C ALA A 21 -34.70 27.39 -21.57
N CYS A 22 -33.56 26.72 -21.57
CA CYS A 22 -32.87 26.34 -20.34
C CYS A 22 -31.57 27.13 -20.33
N ALA A 23 -31.45 28.03 -19.35
CA ALA A 23 -30.20 28.71 -19.08
C ALA A 23 -29.08 27.65 -18.88
N PRO A 24 -27.84 27.91 -19.29
CA PRO A 24 -26.73 27.08 -18.84
C PRO A 24 -26.63 27.27 -17.32
N LYS A 25 -27.18 26.31 -16.57
CA LYS A 25 -26.66 26.02 -15.23
C LYS A 25 -25.16 25.84 -15.46
N PRO A 26 -24.27 26.53 -14.74
CA PRO A 26 -22.85 26.23 -14.82
C PRO A 26 -22.72 24.75 -14.44
N GLU A 27 -22.51 23.94 -15.47
CA GLU A 27 -22.04 22.57 -15.34
C GLU A 27 -20.67 22.76 -14.73
N THR A 28 -20.64 22.65 -13.40
CA THR A 28 -19.39 22.52 -12.68
C THR A 28 -18.75 21.31 -13.32
N ALA A 29 -17.71 21.55 -14.12
CA ALA A 29 -16.81 20.50 -14.52
C ALA A 29 -16.33 19.90 -13.21
N VAL A 30 -16.91 18.77 -12.84
CA VAL A 30 -16.30 17.88 -11.86
C VAL A 30 -15.07 17.42 -12.61
N GLU A 31 -13.93 18.07 -12.36
CA GLU A 31 -12.66 17.42 -12.58
C GLU A 31 -12.77 16.11 -11.82
N THR A 32 -12.98 15.02 -12.54
CA THR A 32 -12.71 13.68 -12.04
C THR A 32 -11.21 13.61 -11.90
N THR A 33 -10.68 14.24 -10.86
CA THR A 33 -9.37 13.90 -10.36
C THR A 33 -9.52 12.45 -9.93
N ASP A 34 -8.93 11.51 -10.68
CA ASP A 34 -8.74 10.11 -10.30
C ASP A 34 -7.80 10.07 -9.08
N THR A 35 -8.20 10.71 -7.99
CA THR A 35 -7.50 10.71 -6.72
C THR A 35 -7.93 9.44 -6.01
N SER A 36 -6.96 8.54 -5.83
CA SER A 36 -7.13 7.32 -5.03
C SER A 36 -7.77 7.65 -3.68
N LEU A 37 -8.71 6.79 -3.24
CA LEU A 37 -9.39 6.96 -1.95
C LEU A 37 -8.39 7.02 -0.79
N THR A 38 -7.30 6.26 -0.89
CA THR A 38 -6.22 6.28 0.10
C THR A 38 -5.56 7.65 0.20
N ALA A 39 -5.37 8.34 -0.93
CA ALA A 39 -4.77 9.68 -0.97
C ALA A 39 -5.67 10.79 -0.40
N LEU A 40 -6.96 10.52 -0.15
CA LEU A 40 -7.86 11.45 0.55
C LEU A 40 -7.54 11.55 2.05
N TYR A 41 -6.94 10.52 2.64
CA TYR A 41 -6.69 10.43 4.08
C TYR A 41 -5.21 10.47 4.43
N LEU A 42 -4.38 9.78 3.65
CA LEU A 42 -2.97 9.58 3.98
C LEU A 42 -2.07 10.40 3.04
N THR A 43 -1.02 10.98 3.61
CA THR A 43 -0.06 11.81 2.89
C THR A 43 1.37 11.46 3.29
N ILE A 44 2.34 11.89 2.49
CA ILE A 44 3.77 11.82 2.81
C ILE A 44 4.36 13.21 3.11
N ASP A 45 3.51 14.24 3.22
CA ASP A 45 3.90 15.63 3.45
C ASP A 45 4.16 15.92 4.94
N TYR A 46 5.06 15.15 5.55
CA TYR A 46 5.61 15.39 6.87
C TYR A 46 6.99 14.75 7.01
N ALA A 47 7.76 15.17 8.02
CA ALA A 47 9.13 14.73 8.21
C ALA A 47 9.19 13.20 8.46
N ASP A 48 10.07 12.53 7.72
CA ASP A 48 10.30 11.09 7.82
C ASP A 48 9.02 10.24 7.61
N ALA A 49 8.06 10.71 6.83
CA ALA A 49 6.83 9.99 6.55
C ALA A 49 7.11 8.59 5.98
N ALA A 50 6.44 7.59 6.52
CA ALA A 50 6.44 6.26 5.92
C ALA A 50 5.70 6.26 4.58
N SER A 51 5.93 5.24 3.74
CA SER A 51 5.12 5.06 2.54
C SER A 51 3.64 4.88 2.90
N ILE A 52 2.72 5.37 2.06
CA ILE A 52 1.27 5.26 2.27
C ILE A 52 0.84 3.82 2.62
N ARG A 53 1.41 2.84 1.92
CA ARG A 53 1.17 1.41 2.18
C ARG A 53 1.55 1.02 3.62
N ASN A 54 2.71 1.46 4.09
CA ASN A 54 3.18 1.14 5.43
C ASN A 54 2.43 1.94 6.51
N GLN A 55 2.01 3.17 6.21
CA GLN A 55 1.13 3.95 7.09
C GLN A 55 -0.19 3.21 7.29
N LEU A 56 -0.84 2.75 6.22
CA LEU A 56 -2.09 2.00 6.31
C LEU A 56 -1.91 0.71 7.11
N ALA A 57 -0.86 -0.06 6.82
CA ALA A 57 -0.60 -1.34 7.48
C ALA A 57 -0.28 -1.17 8.97
N TYR A 58 0.68 -0.33 9.32
CA TYR A 58 1.06 -0.12 10.71
C TYR A 58 -0.03 0.61 11.48
N GLY A 59 -0.69 1.60 10.87
CA GLY A 59 -1.84 2.28 11.46
C GLY A 59 -2.95 1.32 11.81
N THR A 60 -3.27 0.37 10.91
CA THR A 60 -4.27 -0.67 11.17
C THR A 60 -3.94 -1.51 12.42
N LEU A 61 -2.67 -1.85 12.64
CA LEU A 61 -2.23 -2.53 13.88
C LEU A 61 -2.37 -1.62 15.10
N LYS A 62 -2.06 -0.33 14.96
CA LYS A 62 -2.12 0.67 16.03
C LYS A 62 -3.54 1.06 16.44
N LEU A 63 -4.55 0.73 15.64
CA LEU A 63 -5.96 0.87 16.04
C LEU A 63 -6.38 -0.18 17.09
N ASP A 64 -5.65 -1.29 17.23
CA ASP A 64 -5.94 -2.27 18.26
C ASP A 64 -5.86 -1.66 19.67
N GLY A 65 -6.78 -2.05 20.54
CA GLY A 65 -6.93 -1.49 21.89
C GLY A 65 -7.49 -0.06 21.96
N THR A 66 -7.87 0.54 20.83
CA THR A 66 -8.55 1.86 20.77
C THR A 66 -10.06 1.70 20.54
N GLU A 67 -10.82 2.80 20.62
CA GLU A 67 -12.24 2.80 20.24
C GLU A 67 -12.48 2.57 18.74
N TYR A 68 -11.43 2.73 17.92
CA TYR A 68 -11.44 2.55 16.48
C TYR A 68 -10.90 1.18 16.04
N ALA A 69 -10.79 0.21 16.97
CA ALA A 69 -10.31 -1.13 16.66
C ALA A 69 -11.09 -1.77 15.49
N ILE A 70 -10.39 -2.60 14.71
CA ILE A 70 -11.01 -3.32 13.59
C ILE A 70 -12.01 -4.33 14.16
N THR A 71 -13.24 -4.32 13.64
CA THR A 71 -14.26 -5.28 14.08
C THR A 71 -14.02 -6.67 13.45
N PRO A 72 -14.50 -7.76 14.07
CA PRO A 72 -14.44 -9.10 13.48
C PRO A 72 -15.04 -9.19 12.07
N ASP A 73 -16.13 -8.45 11.80
CA ASP A 73 -16.78 -8.44 10.50
C ASP A 73 -15.98 -7.67 9.44
N GLN A 74 -15.36 -6.54 9.80
CA GLN A 74 -14.39 -5.89 8.92
C GLN A 74 -13.18 -6.81 8.65
N ALA A 75 -12.66 -7.48 9.68
CA ALA A 75 -11.49 -8.35 9.55
C ALA A 75 -11.70 -9.49 8.55
N LYS A 76 -12.89 -10.11 8.52
CA LYS A 76 -13.24 -11.15 7.53
C LYS A 76 -13.14 -10.66 6.08
N ILE A 77 -13.46 -9.39 5.84
CA ILE A 77 -13.41 -8.77 4.51
C ILE A 77 -11.99 -8.28 4.20
N LEU A 78 -11.31 -7.69 5.18
CA LEU A 78 -9.97 -7.12 5.03
C LEU A 78 -8.88 -8.17 4.87
N LEU A 79 -9.00 -9.32 5.54
CA LEU A 79 -8.00 -10.40 5.52
C LEU A 79 -7.56 -10.80 4.09
N PRO A 80 -8.46 -11.16 3.16
CA PRO A 80 -8.05 -11.50 1.79
C PRO A 80 -7.43 -10.33 1.01
N LEU A 81 -7.80 -9.09 1.31
CA LEU A 81 -7.22 -7.90 0.67
C LEU A 81 -5.78 -7.66 1.13
N TRP A 82 -5.51 -7.83 2.42
CA TRP A 82 -4.14 -7.75 2.96
C TRP A 82 -3.25 -8.88 2.45
N GLN A 83 -3.79 -10.09 2.29
CA GLN A 83 -3.09 -11.20 1.63
C GLN A 83 -2.75 -10.87 0.17
N ALA A 84 -3.64 -10.18 -0.55
CA ALA A 84 -3.37 -9.69 -1.90
C ALA A 84 -2.23 -8.64 -1.90
N ILE A 85 -2.24 -7.66 -0.99
CA ILE A 85 -1.15 -6.68 -0.85
C ILE A 85 0.20 -7.34 -0.63
N LEU A 86 0.26 -8.35 0.25
CA LEU A 86 1.51 -9.09 0.52
C LEU A 86 1.97 -9.87 -0.73
N SER A 87 1.05 -10.55 -1.40
CA SER A 87 1.37 -11.34 -2.61
C SER A 87 1.88 -10.46 -3.76
N LEU A 88 1.24 -9.30 -3.96
CA LEU A 88 1.61 -8.30 -4.97
C LEU A 88 2.91 -7.55 -4.62
N GLY A 89 3.22 -7.38 -3.33
CA GLY A 89 4.46 -6.72 -2.88
C GLY A 89 5.73 -7.55 -3.10
N GLY A 90 5.59 -8.86 -3.24
CA GLY A 90 6.70 -9.78 -3.50
C GLY A 90 7.19 -9.81 -4.94
N ASP A 91 6.37 -9.28 -5.88
CA ASP A 91 6.58 -9.40 -7.31
C ASP A 91 7.06 -8.08 -7.94
N SER A 92 8.17 -8.13 -8.68
CA SER A 92 8.76 -6.92 -9.27
C SER A 92 8.04 -6.43 -10.54
N THR A 93 7.09 -7.22 -11.04
CA THR A 93 6.33 -6.93 -12.26
C THR A 93 4.91 -6.42 -12.01
N THR A 94 4.46 -6.38 -10.75
CA THR A 94 3.14 -5.86 -10.41
C THR A 94 3.02 -4.38 -10.76
N ALA A 95 1.91 -4.00 -11.41
CA ALA A 95 1.63 -2.61 -11.70
C ALA A 95 1.29 -1.84 -10.42
N THR A 96 1.89 -0.66 -10.23
CA THR A 96 1.59 0.23 -9.10
C THR A 96 0.09 0.51 -8.96
N GLU A 97 -0.63 0.56 -10.07
CA GLU A 97 -2.08 0.76 -10.14
C GLU A 97 -2.87 -0.37 -9.48
N GLU A 98 -2.45 -1.63 -9.63
CA GLU A 98 -3.12 -2.79 -9.00
C GLU A 98 -2.98 -2.73 -7.47
N ILE A 99 -1.79 -2.38 -6.98
CA ILE A 99 -1.53 -2.17 -5.56
C ILE A 99 -2.38 -1.02 -5.01
N THR A 100 -2.47 0.10 -5.73
CA THR A 100 -3.30 1.24 -5.34
C THR A 100 -4.78 0.87 -5.28
N ALA A 101 -5.28 0.12 -6.26
CA ALA A 101 -6.66 -0.34 -6.27
C ALA A 101 -6.99 -1.22 -5.05
N VAL A 102 -6.09 -2.13 -4.66
CA VAL A 102 -6.30 -2.96 -3.46
C VAL A 102 -6.26 -2.12 -2.18
N GLN A 103 -5.37 -1.11 -2.09
CA GLN A 103 -5.37 -0.19 -0.95
C GLN A 103 -6.69 0.60 -0.86
N ASP A 104 -7.22 1.08 -1.99
CA ASP A 104 -8.50 1.79 -2.04
C ASP A 104 -9.67 0.88 -1.62
N GLN A 105 -9.63 -0.40 -1.97
CA GLN A 105 -10.59 -1.37 -1.46
C GLN A 105 -10.49 -1.54 0.06
N ILE A 106 -9.29 -1.63 0.62
CA ILE A 106 -9.10 -1.69 2.08
C ILE A 106 -9.69 -0.45 2.75
N VAL A 107 -9.36 0.74 2.25
CA VAL A 107 -9.86 2.02 2.77
C VAL A 107 -11.39 2.08 2.69
N SER A 108 -12.01 1.53 1.66
CA SER A 108 -13.48 1.52 1.51
C SER A 108 -14.23 0.66 2.53
N ILE A 109 -13.55 -0.30 3.19
CA ILE A 109 -14.11 -1.16 4.25
C ILE A 109 -13.91 -0.54 5.63
N MET A 110 -12.90 0.31 5.78
CA MET A 110 -12.64 1.05 7.02
C MET A 110 -13.61 2.23 7.14
N THR A 111 -13.92 2.59 8.38
CA THR A 111 -14.73 3.78 8.66
C THR A 111 -13.91 5.06 8.47
N GLU A 112 -14.58 6.17 8.23
CA GLU A 112 -13.92 7.48 8.12
C GLU A 112 -13.12 7.82 9.39
N ASP A 113 -13.66 7.51 10.57
CA ASP A 113 -12.98 7.77 11.84
C ASP A 113 -11.74 6.90 12.03
N GLN A 114 -11.77 5.63 11.60
CA GLN A 114 -10.57 4.78 11.56
C GLN A 114 -9.49 5.36 10.66
N MET A 115 -9.87 5.89 9.49
CA MET A 115 -8.92 6.48 8.55
C MET A 115 -8.33 7.79 9.07
N LYS A 116 -9.14 8.64 9.72
CA LYS A 116 -8.66 9.85 10.40
C LYS A 116 -7.71 9.52 11.54
N ALA A 117 -8.08 8.55 12.38
CA ALA A 117 -7.22 8.09 13.47
C ALA A 117 -5.85 7.63 12.96
N ILE A 118 -5.79 6.88 11.85
CA ILE A 118 -4.52 6.50 11.22
C ILE A 118 -3.74 7.72 10.71
N ALA A 119 -4.41 8.66 10.05
CA ALA A 119 -3.76 9.87 9.54
C ALA A 119 -3.13 10.72 10.66
N GLU A 120 -3.81 10.83 11.81
CA GLU A 120 -3.35 11.56 12.99
C GLU A 120 -2.11 10.92 13.64
N MET A 121 -1.87 9.62 13.43
CA MET A 121 -0.67 8.95 13.95
C MET A 121 0.64 9.44 13.30
N GLN A 122 0.57 10.09 12.13
CA GLN A 122 1.72 10.58 11.35
C GLN A 122 2.89 9.57 11.33
N ILE A 123 2.60 8.36 10.84
CA ILE A 123 3.52 7.22 10.93
C ILE A 123 4.83 7.49 10.19
N THR A 124 5.95 7.42 10.93
CA THR A 124 7.30 7.67 10.40
C THR A 124 8.09 6.39 10.13
N ASN A 125 9.14 6.48 9.32
CA ASN A 125 10.08 5.37 9.13
C ASN A 125 10.81 5.03 10.44
N ALA A 126 11.13 6.01 11.28
CA ALA A 126 11.67 5.79 12.62
C ALA A 126 10.74 4.94 13.51
N GLY A 127 9.43 5.23 13.47
CA GLY A 127 8.42 4.43 14.18
C GLY A 127 8.35 2.99 13.66
N LEU A 128 8.40 2.81 12.34
CA LEU A 128 8.45 1.48 11.72
C LEU A 128 9.72 0.72 12.07
N ASN A 129 10.88 1.37 12.09
CA ASN A 129 12.14 0.73 12.51
C ASN A 129 12.06 0.23 13.95
N SER A 130 11.39 0.98 14.82
CA SER A 130 11.15 0.55 16.21
C SER A 130 10.27 -0.69 16.25
N PHE A 131 9.16 -0.70 15.48
CA PHE A 131 8.31 -1.88 15.32
C PHE A 131 9.11 -3.09 14.83
N TYR A 132 9.92 -2.96 13.78
CA TYR A 132 10.74 -4.08 13.29
C TYR A 132 11.74 -4.59 14.34
N ALA A 133 12.35 -3.69 15.11
CA ALA A 133 13.28 -4.05 16.17
C ALA A 133 12.62 -4.86 17.30
N GLU A 134 11.33 -4.62 17.61
CA GLU A 134 10.57 -5.43 18.58
C GLU A 134 10.48 -6.91 18.17
N TYR A 135 10.50 -7.18 16.86
CA TYR A 135 10.52 -8.54 16.30
C TYR A 135 11.93 -9.04 15.96
N GLY A 136 12.97 -8.39 16.46
CA GLY A 136 14.37 -8.76 16.22
C GLY A 136 14.87 -8.47 14.81
N VAL A 137 14.13 -7.66 14.03
CA VAL A 137 14.49 -7.27 12.68
C VAL A 137 15.16 -5.91 12.71
N PHE A 138 16.46 -5.89 12.41
CA PHE A 138 17.23 -4.65 12.29
C PHE A 138 17.42 -4.31 10.81
N LEU A 139 16.68 -3.32 10.32
CA LEU A 139 16.85 -2.81 8.97
C LEU A 139 18.08 -1.88 8.94
N PRO A 140 19.10 -2.14 8.12
CA PRO A 140 20.22 -1.22 7.98
C PRO A 140 19.70 0.08 7.36
N THR A 141 19.68 1.16 8.13
CA THR A 141 19.47 2.51 7.60
C THR A 141 20.67 2.87 6.73
N PRO A 142 20.46 3.27 5.46
CA PRO A 142 21.55 3.78 4.64
C PRO A 142 22.14 5.02 5.31
N ASP A 143 23.37 4.94 5.80
CA ASP A 143 24.10 6.09 6.29
C ASP A 143 24.34 7.05 5.10
N PRO A 144 23.80 8.29 5.13
CA PRO A 144 24.00 9.25 4.05
C PRO A 144 25.48 9.65 3.87
N SER A 145 26.33 9.38 4.85
CA SER A 145 27.78 9.60 4.81
C SER A 145 28.53 8.48 4.08
N VAL A 146 27.89 7.34 3.84
CA VAL A 146 28.44 6.23 3.05
C VAL A 146 27.87 6.30 1.64
N THR A 147 28.38 7.24 0.84
CA THR A 147 28.23 7.16 -0.60
C THR A 147 28.97 5.91 -1.09
N LYS A 148 28.24 4.80 -1.21
CA LYS A 148 28.73 3.62 -1.91
C LYS A 148 28.78 3.99 -3.39
N VAL A 149 29.89 4.61 -3.81
CA VAL A 149 30.16 4.97 -5.21
C VAL A 149 30.01 3.70 -6.05
N PRO A 150 29.00 3.60 -6.92
CA PRO A 150 28.88 2.47 -7.82
C PRO A 150 30.02 2.56 -8.85
N GLY A 151 30.92 1.58 -8.84
CA GLY A 151 31.92 1.41 -9.91
C GLY A 151 33.38 1.70 -9.58
N LYS A 152 33.83 1.60 -8.32
CA LYS A 152 35.27 1.68 -8.01
C LYS A 152 35.71 0.72 -6.90
N ASN A 153 35.59 -0.58 -7.15
CA ASN A 153 36.11 -1.64 -6.27
C ASN A 153 37.35 -2.35 -6.86
N SER A 154 38.12 -1.70 -7.73
CA SER A 154 39.36 -2.25 -8.29
C SER A 154 40.57 -2.25 -7.34
N GLY A 155 40.36 -2.01 -6.03
CA GLY A 155 41.46 -1.78 -5.07
C GLY A 155 41.39 -2.58 -3.77
N LEU A 156 40.42 -3.47 -3.58
CA LEU A 156 40.39 -4.32 -2.38
C LEU A 156 41.49 -5.39 -2.46
N SER A 157 42.42 -5.36 -1.51
CA SER A 157 43.42 -6.40 -1.38
C SER A 157 42.74 -7.74 -1.05
N GLN A 158 43.39 -8.85 -1.40
CA GLN A 158 42.87 -10.18 -1.11
C GLN A 158 42.62 -10.38 0.41
N ALA A 159 43.44 -9.73 1.24
CA ALA A 159 43.30 -9.71 2.69
C ALA A 159 42.02 -8.99 3.17
N ASP A 160 41.61 -7.90 2.52
CA ASP A 160 40.39 -7.17 2.90
C ASP A 160 39.12 -7.94 2.51
N LYS A 161 39.18 -8.68 1.40
CA LYS A 161 38.12 -9.61 0.98
C LYS A 161 37.99 -10.77 1.98
N GLU A 162 39.11 -11.27 2.47
CA GLU A 162 39.15 -12.36 3.45
C GLU A 162 38.74 -11.89 4.84
N ALA A 163 39.09 -10.67 5.27
CA ALA A 163 38.62 -10.08 6.52
C ALA A 163 37.11 -9.84 6.51
N THR A 164 36.56 -9.38 5.38
CA THR A 164 35.11 -9.25 5.20
C THR A 164 34.44 -10.63 5.24
N LYS A 165 35.04 -11.63 4.60
CA LYS A 165 34.53 -13.02 4.60
C LYS A 165 34.62 -13.68 5.97
N ALA A 166 35.66 -13.40 6.73
CA ALA A 166 35.87 -13.87 8.11
C ALA A 166 34.89 -13.20 9.09
N ALA A 167 34.66 -11.89 8.95
CA ALA A 167 33.63 -11.17 9.71
C ALA A 167 32.21 -11.62 9.37
N SER A 168 31.99 -12.13 8.15
CA SER A 168 30.72 -12.74 7.73
C SER A 168 30.53 -14.17 8.24
N SER A 169 31.59 -14.83 8.72
CA SER A 169 31.56 -16.24 9.17
C SER A 169 31.48 -16.42 10.68
N ASP A 170 31.71 -15.37 11.47
CA ASP A 170 31.80 -15.45 12.96
C ASP A 170 30.78 -14.56 13.70
N GLY A 171 29.78 -14.05 12.99
CA GLY A 171 28.72 -13.24 13.59
C GLY A 171 27.53 -13.15 12.66
N THR A 172 26.36 -13.49 13.19
CA THR A 172 25.03 -13.61 12.57
C THR A 172 24.61 -12.41 11.70
N MET A 173 25.21 -12.25 10.53
CA MET A 173 24.74 -11.35 9.48
C MET A 173 24.49 -12.16 8.22
N SER A 174 23.36 -12.88 8.25
CA SER A 174 22.73 -13.49 7.09
C SER A 174 22.30 -12.38 6.11
N THR A 175 23.26 -11.88 5.33
CA THR A 175 22.98 -11.06 4.14
C THR A 175 22.61 -12.02 3.00
N GLY A 176 21.54 -12.78 3.22
CA GLY A 176 20.87 -13.56 2.19
C GLY A 176 19.68 -12.75 1.71
N SER A 177 19.54 -12.63 0.39
CA SER A 177 18.41 -11.98 -0.31
C SER A 177 17.00 -12.39 0.20
N GLY A 178 16.89 -13.49 0.97
CA GLY A 178 15.67 -13.93 1.67
C GLY A 178 15.38 -13.25 3.01
N ALA A 179 16.39 -13.03 3.87
CA ALA A 179 16.19 -12.40 5.18
C ALA A 179 15.71 -10.94 5.05
N GLY A 180 16.19 -10.23 4.02
CA GLY A 180 15.71 -8.89 3.69
C GLY A 180 14.31 -8.85 3.09
N LYS A 181 13.78 -9.95 2.55
CA LYS A 181 12.38 -10.06 2.08
C LYS A 181 11.45 -10.41 3.23
N GLU A 182 11.82 -11.36 4.08
CA GLU A 182 11.06 -11.72 5.29
C GLU A 182 10.93 -10.52 6.23
N ALA A 183 12.01 -9.77 6.44
CA ALA A 183 12.00 -8.51 7.18
C ALA A 183 11.05 -7.46 6.59
N LYS A 184 10.94 -7.39 5.24
CA LYS A 184 10.06 -6.44 4.54
C LYS A 184 8.59 -6.87 4.57
N ASN A 185 8.33 -8.17 4.64
CA ASN A 185 6.98 -8.73 4.66
C ASN A 185 6.36 -8.74 6.06
N LEU A 186 7.20 -8.76 7.10
CA LEU A 186 6.80 -8.86 8.50
C LEU A 186 5.65 -7.92 8.88
N LEU A 187 5.68 -6.66 8.44
CA LEU A 187 4.60 -5.71 8.74
C LEU A 187 3.23 -6.21 8.22
N PHE A 188 3.18 -6.65 6.97
CA PHE A 188 1.95 -7.15 6.34
C PHE A 188 1.54 -8.51 6.90
N GLU A 189 2.51 -9.37 7.23
CA GLU A 189 2.24 -10.64 7.91
C GLU A 189 1.60 -10.42 9.28
N LYS A 190 2.04 -9.41 10.04
CA LYS A 190 1.44 -9.05 11.32
C LYS A 190 0.04 -8.48 11.18
N VAL A 191 -0.22 -7.70 10.13
CA VAL A 191 -1.60 -7.28 9.81
C VAL A 191 -2.49 -8.50 9.49
N ILE A 192 -2.01 -9.43 8.68
CA ILE A 192 -2.74 -10.66 8.33
C ILE A 192 -3.00 -11.52 9.58
N GLU A 193 -2.02 -11.67 10.48
CA GLU A 193 -2.16 -12.38 11.75
C GLU A 193 -3.23 -11.74 12.64
N TYR A 194 -3.19 -10.40 12.80
CA TYR A 194 -4.20 -9.64 13.54
C TYR A 194 -5.61 -9.82 12.95
N MET A 195 -5.75 -9.70 11.63
CA MET A 195 -7.03 -9.90 10.93
C MET A 195 -7.55 -11.33 11.08
N ALA A 196 -6.67 -12.34 11.01
CA ALA A 196 -7.05 -13.73 11.18
C ALA A 196 -7.53 -14.03 12.61
N ALA A 197 -6.87 -13.46 13.62
CA ALA A 197 -7.28 -13.58 15.02
C ALA A 197 -8.67 -12.97 15.25
N LEU A 198 -8.91 -11.76 14.72
CA LEU A 198 -10.21 -11.08 14.82
C LEU A 198 -11.32 -11.80 14.05
N ALA A 199 -11.03 -12.28 12.84
CA ALA A 199 -12.02 -12.97 12.00
C ALA A 199 -12.46 -14.33 12.58
N GLY A 200 -11.60 -14.97 13.39
CA GLY A 200 -11.88 -16.21 14.09
C GLY A 200 -12.46 -16.04 15.50
N SER A 201 -12.62 -14.81 15.99
CA SER A 201 -13.18 -14.48 17.31
C SER A 201 -14.70 -14.39 17.30
#